data_AF-A0A815H823-F1
#
_entry.id   AF-A0A815H823-F1
#
_cell.length_a   1.000
_cell.length_b   1.000
_cell.length_c   1.000
_cell.angle_alpha   90.00
_cell.angle_beta   90.00
_cell.angle_gamma   90.00
#
_symmetry.space_group_name_H-M   'P 1'
#
loop_
_entity.id
_entity.type
_entity.pdbx_description
1 polymer ?
#
loop_
_entity_poly.entity_id
_entity_poly.type
_entity_poly.pdbx_seq_one_letter_code
_entity_poly.pdbx_strand_id
1 'polypeptide(L)'
;MSTTEQVSSSSSSPIVVTTWPFINATRNAFAKMMTPGATCLDAVEVGCRTCEDEQCDASVGWGSHPAEDGETTLDALIIDGRTMSVGAVANLHRIKNAIGVARAVSQYSTHSLLV
;
A
#
# COMPACT_ATOMS: atom_id res chain seq x y z
N MET A 1 -43.63 5.20 -24.48
CA MET A 1 -42.27 5.73 -24.72
C MET A 1 -41.65 5.99 -23.36
N SER A 2 -40.92 5.00 -22.82
CA SER A 2 -40.17 5.15 -21.57
C SER A 2 -38.70 5.15 -21.95
N THR A 3 -38.08 6.32 -21.94
CA THR A 3 -36.66 6.51 -22.21
C THR A 3 -35.87 6.02 -21.00
N THR A 4 -35.21 4.88 -21.15
CA THR A 4 -34.19 4.39 -20.21
C THR A 4 -32.92 5.22 -20.44
N GLU A 5 -32.54 6.05 -19.47
CA GLU A 5 -31.23 6.71 -19.49
C GLU A 5 -30.14 5.64 -19.34
N GLN A 6 -29.33 5.45 -20.38
CA GLN A 6 -28.07 4.73 -20.26
C GLN A 6 -27.03 5.69 -19.66
N VAL A 7 -26.67 5.45 -18.40
CA VAL A 7 -25.50 6.07 -17.78
C VAL A 7 -24.26 5.47 -18.44
N SER A 8 -23.60 6.23 -19.29
CA SER A 8 -22.31 5.88 -19.87
C SER A 8 -21.24 5.89 -18.77
N SER A 9 -20.75 4.72 -18.38
CA SER A 9 -19.60 4.62 -17.47
C SER A 9 -18.37 5.15 -18.20
N SER A 10 -17.91 6.34 -17.85
CA SER A 10 -16.59 6.81 -18.26
C SER A 10 -15.55 5.85 -17.71
N SER A 11 -14.86 5.13 -18.59
CA SER A 11 -13.75 4.26 -18.22
C SER A 11 -12.58 5.14 -17.79
N SER A 12 -12.55 5.57 -16.53
CA SER A 12 -11.39 6.25 -15.97
C SER A 12 -10.22 5.26 -15.97
N SER A 13 -9.19 5.56 -16.76
CA SER A 13 -7.94 4.80 -16.70
C SER A 13 -7.42 4.74 -15.26
N PRO A 14 -6.83 3.62 -14.82
CA PRO A 14 -6.21 3.54 -13.50
C PRO A 14 -5.12 4.60 -13.37
N ILE A 15 -5.10 5.28 -12.22
CA ILE A 15 -4.09 6.28 -11.87
C ILE A 15 -3.37 5.79 -10.63
N VAL A 16 -2.04 5.87 -10.66
CA VAL A 16 -1.17 5.60 -9.50
C VAL A 16 -0.34 6.85 -9.24
N VAL A 17 -0.38 7.32 -8.00
CA VAL A 17 0.42 8.47 -7.53
C VAL A 17 1.19 8.01 -6.31
N THR A 18 2.50 8.28 -6.29
CA THR A 18 3.39 7.98 -5.17
C THR A 18 4.14 9.24 -4.79
N THR A 19 4.53 9.35 -3.53
CA THR A 19 5.42 10.42 -3.06
C THR A 19 6.87 10.15 -3.49
N TRP A 20 7.61 11.24 -3.73
CA TRP A 20 9.04 11.25 -4.11
C TRP A 20 9.33 10.65 -5.50
N PRO A 21 10.56 10.82 -6.05
CA PRO A 21 10.90 10.27 -7.37
C PRO A 21 11.24 8.76 -7.33
N PHE A 22 10.43 7.95 -6.64
CA PHE A 22 10.58 6.49 -6.53
C PHE A 22 9.95 5.79 -7.74
N ILE A 23 10.59 5.94 -8.91
CA ILE A 23 10.04 5.51 -10.20
C ILE A 23 9.72 4.01 -10.22
N ASN A 24 10.52 3.18 -9.56
CA ASN A 24 10.29 1.73 -9.52
C ASN A 24 9.01 1.38 -8.75
N ALA A 25 8.75 2.04 -7.62
CA ALA A 25 7.52 1.86 -6.86
C ALA A 25 6.28 2.23 -7.69
N THR A 26 6.29 3.40 -8.35
CA THR A 26 5.19 3.81 -9.23
C THR A 26 4.99 2.84 -10.39
N ARG A 27 6.08 2.42 -11.05
CA ARG A 27 6.04 1.52 -12.20
C ARG A 27 5.50 0.14 -11.80
N ASN A 28 5.96 -0.42 -10.70
CA ASN A 28 5.55 -1.75 -10.24
C ASN A 28 4.08 -1.74 -9.76
N ALA A 29 3.65 -0.70 -9.05
CA ALA A 29 2.26 -0.51 -8.67
C ALA A 29 1.34 -0.39 -9.90
N PHE A 30 1.73 0.42 -10.89
CA PHE A 30 0.97 0.56 -12.12
C PHE A 30 0.91 -0.76 -12.91
N ALA A 31 2.04 -1.46 -13.06
CA ALA A 31 2.09 -2.77 -13.71
C ALA A 31 1.19 -3.79 -13.01
N LYS A 32 1.15 -3.77 -11.67
CA LYS A 32 0.27 -4.63 -10.89
C LYS A 32 -1.20 -4.31 -11.15
N MET A 33 -1.58 -3.03 -11.18
CA MET A 33 -2.95 -2.59 -11.47
C MET A 33 -3.44 -3.03 -12.87
N MET A 34 -2.53 -3.06 -13.85
CA MET A 34 -2.84 -3.49 -15.22
C MET A 34 -3.04 -5.01 -15.36
N THR A 35 -2.76 -5.79 -14.30
CA THR A 35 -2.97 -7.24 -14.31
C THR A 35 -4.47 -7.55 -14.20
N PRO A 36 -5.04 -8.44 -15.03
CA PRO A 36 -6.44 -8.84 -14.94
C PRO A 36 -6.81 -9.34 -13.53
N GLY A 37 -7.86 -8.76 -12.95
CA GLY A 37 -8.35 -9.13 -11.62
C GLY A 37 -7.57 -8.54 -10.43
N ALA A 38 -6.54 -7.72 -10.68
CA ALA A 38 -5.87 -7.00 -9.61
C ALA A 38 -6.79 -5.92 -9.00
N THR A 39 -6.69 -5.76 -7.68
CA THR A 39 -7.39 -4.71 -6.95
C THR A 39 -6.46 -3.51 -6.70
N CYS A 40 -7.05 -2.35 -6.38
CA CYS A 40 -6.25 -1.18 -6.01
C CYS A 40 -5.34 -1.44 -4.79
N LEU A 41 -5.80 -2.25 -3.83
CA LEU A 41 -5.00 -2.67 -2.69
C LEU A 41 -3.76 -3.45 -3.11
N ASP A 42 -3.89 -4.35 -4.09
CA ASP A 42 -2.74 -5.13 -4.58
C ASP A 42 -1.68 -4.23 -5.22
N ALA A 43 -2.12 -3.21 -5.96
CA ALA A 43 -1.21 -2.26 -6.58
C ALA A 43 -0.47 -1.41 -5.54
N VAL A 44 -1.18 -0.91 -4.52
CA VAL A 44 -0.57 -0.11 -3.44
C VAL A 44 0.41 -0.96 -2.63
N GLU A 45 0.06 -2.20 -2.27
CA GLU A 45 0.96 -3.09 -1.54
C GLU A 45 2.25 -3.35 -2.33
N VAL A 46 2.15 -3.65 -3.62
CA VAL A 46 3.33 -3.87 -4.48
C VAL A 46 4.20 -2.61 -4.59
N GLY A 47 3.57 -1.43 -4.70
CA GLY A 47 4.29 -0.15 -4.75
C GLY A 47 5.08 0.11 -3.47
N CYS A 48 4.42 0.05 -2.32
CA CYS A 48 5.05 0.25 -1.01
C CYS A 48 6.14 -0.79 -0.74
N ARG A 49 5.85 -2.07 -0.99
CA ARG A 49 6.81 -3.17 -0.81
C ARG A 49 8.05 -3.01 -1.67
N THR A 50 7.90 -2.50 -2.90
CA THR A 50 9.06 -2.18 -3.76
C THR A 50 10.01 -1.23 -3.04
N CYS A 51 9.50 -0.20 -2.39
CA CYS A 51 10.34 0.73 -1.64
C CYS A 51 10.89 0.17 -0.32
N GLU A 52 10.16 -0.73 0.34
CA GLU A 52 10.67 -1.45 1.51
C GLU A 52 11.84 -2.39 1.15
N ASP A 53 11.77 -3.02 -0.03
CA ASP A 53 12.81 -3.92 -0.53
C ASP A 53 14.02 -3.13 -1.09
N GLU A 54 13.79 -2.02 -1.81
CA GLU A 54 14.83 -1.15 -2.39
C GLU A 54 15.43 -0.15 -1.39
N GLN A 55 14.89 -0.08 -0.16
CA GLN A 55 15.32 0.85 0.88
C GLN A 55 15.32 2.31 0.41
N CYS A 56 14.20 2.75 -0.20
CA CYS A 56 14.06 4.07 -0.83
C CYS A 56 14.55 5.22 0.10
N ASP A 57 15.60 5.93 -0.34
CA ASP A 57 16.29 7.01 0.38
C ASP A 57 16.76 6.66 1.81
N ALA A 58 16.98 5.38 2.11
CA ALA A 58 17.23 4.89 3.47
C ALA A 58 16.15 5.31 4.50
N SER A 59 14.95 5.63 4.00
CA SER A 59 13.82 6.11 4.80
C SER A 59 12.69 5.09 4.89
N VAL A 60 12.65 4.10 3.99
CA VAL A 60 11.59 3.10 3.91
C VAL A 60 12.17 1.70 4.05
N GLY A 61 11.51 0.84 4.83
CA GLY A 61 11.88 -0.56 4.98
C GLY A 61 13.05 -0.81 5.93
N TRP A 62 13.55 -2.03 5.90
CA TRP A 62 14.63 -2.48 6.78
C TRP A 62 15.93 -1.70 6.51
N GLY A 63 16.75 -1.50 7.54
CA GLY A 63 18.01 -0.74 7.42
C GLY A 63 17.82 0.77 7.19
N SER A 64 16.60 1.29 7.41
CA SER A 64 16.35 2.72 7.53
C SER A 64 16.93 3.30 8.82
N HIS A 65 16.85 4.62 8.97
CA HIS A 65 17.35 5.36 10.12
C HIS A 65 16.82 4.76 11.43
N PRO A 66 17.71 4.27 12.32
CA PRO A 66 17.29 3.66 13.57
C PRO A 66 16.81 4.70 14.59
N ALA A 67 16.08 4.22 15.60
CA ALA A 67 15.72 4.99 16.78
C ALA A 67 16.95 5.23 17.68
N GLU A 68 16.75 5.95 18.80
CA GLU A 68 17.81 6.32 19.74
C GLU A 68 18.53 5.14 20.39
N ASP A 69 17.87 3.99 20.47
CA ASP A 69 18.41 2.72 20.96
C ASP A 69 19.17 1.92 19.89
N GLY A 70 19.23 2.44 18.65
CA GLY A 70 19.89 1.81 17.52
C GLY A 70 19.05 0.75 16.81
N GLU A 71 17.78 0.56 17.16
CA GLU A 71 16.89 -0.38 16.48
C GLU A 71 16.09 0.32 15.36
N THR A 72 15.99 -0.34 14.20
CA THR A 72 15.10 0.10 13.12
C THR A 72 13.70 -0.47 13.36
N THR A 73 12.72 0.41 13.54
CA THR A 73 11.30 0.07 13.65
C THR A 73 10.53 0.65 12.47
N LEU A 74 9.48 -0.05 12.03
CA LEU A 74 8.74 0.31 10.83
C LEU A 74 7.28 0.62 11.12
N ASP A 75 6.76 1.62 10.41
CA ASP A 75 5.36 2.01 10.44
C ASP A 75 4.76 1.83 9.05
N ALA A 76 3.56 1.25 8.98
CA ALA A 76 2.84 1.12 7.72
C ALA A 76 1.32 1.12 7.93
N LEU A 77 0.60 1.65 6.96
CA LEU A 77 -0.85 1.73 6.97
C LEU A 77 -1.39 1.53 5.56
N ILE A 78 -2.47 0.77 5.45
CA ILE A 78 -3.20 0.53 4.20
C ILE A 78 -4.70 0.70 4.43
N ILE A 79 -5.39 1.32 3.46
CA ILE A 79 -6.83 1.59 3.52
C ILE A 79 -7.49 1.09 2.24
N ASP A 80 -8.56 0.31 2.39
CA ASP A 80 -9.47 0.00 1.30
C ASP A 80 -10.55 1.07 1.19
N GLY A 81 -10.49 1.91 0.17
CA GLY A 81 -11.48 2.97 -0.06
C GLY A 81 -12.90 2.47 -0.36
N ARG A 82 -13.09 1.19 -0.73
CA ARG A 82 -14.44 0.64 -0.98
C ARG A 82 -15.15 0.22 0.30
N THR A 83 -14.42 -0.43 1.20
CA THR A 83 -14.97 -0.98 2.44
C THR A 83 -14.70 -0.09 3.65
N MET A 84 -13.85 0.92 3.49
CA MET A 84 -13.29 1.72 4.58
C MET A 84 -12.53 0.88 5.61
N SER A 85 -12.09 -0.34 5.22
CA SER A 85 -11.27 -1.18 6.08
C SER A 85 -9.85 -0.61 6.16
N VAL A 86 -9.32 -0.57 7.38
CA VAL A 86 -8.01 -0.02 7.69
C VAL A 86 -7.18 -1.09 8.39
N GLY A 87 -5.94 -1.23 7.97
CA GLY A 87 -4.95 -2.03 8.67
C GLY A 87 -3.66 -1.25 8.79
N ALA A 88 -3.11 -1.23 10.00
CA ALA A 88 -1.93 -0.48 10.31
C ALA A 88 -1.06 -1.22 11.33
N VAL A 89 0.22 -0.94 11.24
CA VAL A 89 1.24 -1.32 12.21
C VAL A 89 2.08 -0.11 12.53
N ALA A 90 2.46 0.04 13.79
CA ALA A 90 3.46 1.03 14.19
C ALA A 90 4.48 0.40 15.12
N ASN A 91 5.68 0.98 15.14
CA ASN A 91 6.81 0.47 15.90
C ASN A 91 7.09 -1.03 15.63
N LEU A 92 6.96 -1.48 14.37
CA LEU A 92 7.09 -2.89 14.02
C LEU A 92 8.56 -3.31 14.04
N HIS A 93 8.89 -4.24 14.93
CA HIS A 93 10.23 -4.77 15.09
C HIS A 93 10.49 -5.99 14.20
N ARG A 94 11.70 -6.08 13.64
CA ARG A 94 12.27 -7.30 13.02
C ARG A 94 11.48 -7.93 11.87
N ILE A 95 10.60 -7.17 11.20
CA ILE A 95 9.89 -7.59 9.99
C ILE A 95 10.27 -6.65 8.85
N LYS A 96 10.56 -7.22 7.67
CA LYS A 96 10.99 -6.41 6.51
C LYS A 96 9.83 -5.77 5.74
N ASN A 97 8.74 -6.50 5.58
CA ASN A 97 7.57 -6.08 4.80
C ASN A 97 6.49 -5.57 5.76
N ALA A 98 6.48 -4.27 6.04
CA ALA A 98 5.56 -3.67 7.00
C ALA A 98 4.16 -3.49 6.40
N ILE A 99 4.07 -3.07 5.12
CA ILE A 99 2.79 -2.89 4.43
C ILE A 99 1.99 -4.19 4.29
N GLY A 100 2.66 -5.33 4.12
CA GLY A 100 2.05 -6.64 4.08
C GLY A 100 1.47 -7.05 5.44
N VAL A 101 2.14 -6.70 6.55
CA VAL A 101 1.58 -6.91 7.88
C VAL A 101 0.38 -5.99 8.12
N ALA A 102 0.47 -4.71 7.74
CA ALA A 102 -0.66 -3.79 7.80
C ALA A 102 -1.88 -4.34 7.04
N ARG A 103 -1.68 -4.91 5.84
CA ARG A 103 -2.73 -5.60 5.08
C ARG A 103 -3.29 -6.81 5.83
N ALA A 104 -2.43 -7.61 6.47
CA ALA A 104 -2.85 -8.76 7.28
C ALA A 104 -3.70 -8.34 8.50
N VAL A 105 -3.39 -7.20 9.14
CA VAL A 105 -4.19 -6.66 10.26
C VAL A 105 -5.64 -6.40 9.82
N SER A 106 -5.82 -5.77 8.66
CA SER A 106 -7.14 -5.50 8.08
C SER A 106 -7.90 -6.76 7.64
N GLN A 107 -7.19 -7.80 7.18
CA GLN A 107 -7.80 -9.02 6.65
C GLN A 107 -8.14 -10.06 7.72
N TYR A 108 -7.28 -10.19 8.73
CA TYR A 108 -7.33 -11.30 9.68
C TYR A 108 -7.65 -10.85 11.12
N SER A 109 -7.89 -9.56 11.34
CA SER A 109 -8.30 -9.04 12.64
C SER A 109 -9.45 -8.05 12.51
N THR A 110 -10.14 -7.80 13.62
CA THR A 110 -11.15 -6.73 13.74
C THR A 110 -10.57 -5.41 14.22
N HIS A 111 -9.25 -5.36 14.46
CA HIS A 111 -8.55 -4.17 14.94
C HIS A 111 -7.95 -3.41 13.76
N SER A 112 -7.81 -2.09 13.90
CA SER A 112 -7.24 -1.24 12.84
C SER A 112 -5.73 -1.02 12.97
N LEU A 113 -5.17 -1.14 14.17
CA LEU A 113 -3.77 -0.86 14.47
C LEU A 113 -3.24 -1.86 15.49
N LEU A 114 -2.05 -2.41 15.23
CA LEU A 114 -1.26 -3.16 16.20
C LEU A 114 0.11 -2.49 16.39
N VAL A 115 0.61 -2.49 17.62
CA VAL A 115 1.90 -1.90 18.03
C VAL A 115 2.63 -2.81 19.00
#